data_AF-A0AAU7JXV8-F1
#
_entry.id   AF-A0AAU7JXV8-F1
#
_cell.length_a   1.000
_cell.length_b   1.000
_cell.length_c   1.000
_cell.angle_alpha   90.00
_cell.angle_beta   90.00
_cell.angle_gamma   90.00
#
_symmetry.space_group_name_H-M   'P 1'
#
loop_
_entity.id
_entity.type
_entity.pdbx_description
1 polymer ?
#
loop_
_entity_poly.entity_id
_entity_poly.type
_entity_poly.pdbx_seq_one_letter_code
_entity_poly.pdbx_strand_id
1 'polypeptide(L)'
;MPPRRRVPVASGRAAVERWRQAGDEAGREDLATAVRYALEELATVAPGRSVEVRVPPFGAVQCVAGTTHTRGTPPNVVETDAQTWLEVATGALSWDGAWDAGSLRVSGHRADLTAYFPLV
;
A
#
# COMPACT_ATOMS: atom_id res chain seq x y z
N MET A 1 -9.73 -7.44 14.33
CA MET A 1 -10.43 -6.15 14.19
C MET A 1 -9.72 -5.36 13.10
N PRO A 2 -10.40 -5.00 12.00
CA PRO A 2 -9.84 -4.12 10.99
C PRO A 2 -9.45 -2.76 11.63
N PRO A 3 -8.37 -2.11 11.17
CA PRO A 3 -8.05 -0.77 11.66
C PRO A 3 -9.17 0.21 11.33
N ARG A 4 -9.36 1.22 12.19
CA ARG A 4 -10.35 2.26 11.98
C ARG A 4 -9.93 3.11 10.78
N ARG A 5 -10.76 3.12 9.73
CA ARG A 5 -10.58 3.96 8.54
C ARG A 5 -10.59 5.45 8.90
N ARG A 6 -9.66 6.20 8.31
CA ARG A 6 -9.59 7.66 8.42
C ARG A 6 -10.07 8.31 7.13
N VAL A 7 -9.86 7.67 5.98
CA VAL A 7 -10.34 8.16 4.69
C VAL A 7 -11.77 7.65 4.44
N PRO A 8 -12.78 8.53 4.26
CA PRO A 8 -14.11 8.10 3.86
C PRO A 8 -14.06 7.36 2.51
N VAL A 9 -14.76 6.23 2.39
CA VAL A 9 -14.71 5.35 1.20
C VAL A 9 -15.04 6.11 -0.09
N ALA A 10 -16.09 6.95 -0.08
CA ALA A 10 -16.47 7.72 -1.26
C ALA A 10 -15.37 8.70 -1.70
N SER A 11 -14.75 9.41 -0.73
CA SER A 11 -13.64 10.32 -1.00
C SER A 11 -12.40 9.59 -1.52
N GLY A 12 -12.08 8.43 -0.94
CA GLY A 12 -10.95 7.60 -1.35
C GLY A 12 -11.10 7.09 -2.79
N ARG A 13 -12.27 6.55 -3.14
CA ARG A 13 -12.57 6.09 -4.51
C ARG A 13 -12.52 7.24 -5.52
N ALA A 14 -13.09 8.40 -5.18
CA ALA A 14 -13.04 9.57 -6.05
C ALA A 14 -11.60 10.06 -6.28
N ALA A 15 -10.76 10.03 -5.24
CA ALA A 15 -9.36 10.42 -5.36
C ALA A 15 -8.56 9.45 -6.25
N VAL A 16 -8.78 8.13 -6.13
CA VAL A 16 -8.18 7.12 -7.01
C VAL A 16 -8.58 7.36 -8.46
N GLU A 17 -9.85 7.66 -8.73
CA GLU A 17 -10.33 7.94 -10.09
C GLU A 17 -9.68 9.20 -10.69
N ARG A 18 -9.60 10.29 -9.91
CA ARG A 18 -8.90 11.50 -10.36
C ARG A 18 -7.42 11.25 -10.63
N TRP A 19 -6.77 10.46 -9.78
CA TRP A 19 -5.40 10.05 -10.02
C TRP A 19 -5.27 9.21 -11.30
N ARG A 20 -6.15 8.23 -11.56
CA ARG A 20 -6.13 7.45 -12.81
C ARG A 20 -6.27 8.32 -14.06
N GLN A 21 -7.08 9.37 -13.98
CA GLN A 21 -7.31 10.29 -15.10
C GLN A 21 -6.13 11.25 -15.33
N ALA A 22 -5.46 11.68 -14.27
CA ALA A 22 -4.39 12.69 -14.33
C ALA A 22 -2.96 12.10 -14.31
N GLY A 23 -2.78 10.87 -13.85
CA GLY A 23 -1.47 10.25 -13.66
C GLY A 23 -0.55 11.07 -12.77
N ASP A 24 0.64 11.39 -13.28
CA ASP A 24 1.64 12.23 -12.60
C ASP A 24 1.22 13.69 -12.40
N GLU A 25 0.21 14.15 -13.13
CA GLU A 25 -0.34 15.50 -13.00
C GLU A 25 -1.40 15.62 -11.89
N ALA A 26 -1.73 14.50 -11.23
CA ALA A 26 -2.69 14.50 -10.14
C ALA A 26 -2.29 15.47 -9.03
N GLY A 27 -3.24 16.27 -8.57
CA GLY A 27 -3.03 17.20 -7.46
C GLY A 27 -2.53 16.48 -6.21
N ARG A 28 -1.62 17.11 -5.46
CA ARG A 28 -1.01 16.54 -4.25
C ARG A 28 -2.04 16.01 -3.25
N GLU A 29 -3.19 16.67 -3.14
CA GLU A 29 -4.27 16.26 -2.23
C GLU A 29 -4.96 14.97 -2.69
N ASP A 30 -5.25 14.84 -3.98
CA ASP A 30 -5.83 13.62 -4.56
C ASP A 30 -4.85 12.46 -4.45
N LEU A 31 -3.57 12.69 -4.79
CA LEU A 31 -2.52 11.69 -4.63
C LEU A 31 -2.41 11.21 -3.18
N ALA A 32 -2.33 12.14 -2.23
CA ALA A 32 -2.24 11.80 -0.81
C ALA A 32 -3.46 11.04 -0.30
N THR A 33 -4.66 11.40 -0.77
CA THR A 33 -5.91 10.75 -0.38
C THR A 33 -6.05 9.36 -0.99
N ALA A 34 -5.70 9.20 -2.27
CA ALA A 34 -5.67 7.91 -2.95
C ALA A 34 -4.68 6.94 -2.27
N VAL A 35 -3.45 7.40 -1.99
CA VAL A 35 -2.43 6.57 -1.32
C VAL A 35 -2.91 6.11 0.06
N ARG A 36 -3.39 7.03 0.90
CA ARG A 36 -3.88 6.68 2.25
C ARG A 36 -5.08 5.75 2.19
N TYR A 37 -6.00 5.97 1.24
CA TYR A 37 -7.15 5.10 1.03
C TYR A 37 -6.70 3.68 0.67
N ALA A 38 -5.83 3.52 -0.34
CA ALA A 38 -5.32 2.22 -0.76
C ALA A 38 -4.54 1.50 0.37
N LEU A 39 -3.76 2.23 1.18
CA LEU A 39 -3.12 1.65 2.37
C LEU A 39 -4.15 1.15 3.40
N GLU A 40 -5.22 1.91 3.66
CA GLU A 40 -6.30 1.50 4.54
C GLU A 40 -7.10 0.31 3.97
N GLU A 41 -7.24 0.20 2.64
CA GLU A 41 -7.82 -0.97 1.98
C GLU A 41 -6.97 -2.22 2.24
N LEU A 42 -5.64 -2.15 2.04
CA LEU A 42 -4.73 -3.26 2.33
C LEU A 42 -4.89 -3.76 3.77
N ALA A 43 -4.88 -2.83 4.73
CA ALA A 43 -4.99 -3.19 6.14
C ALA A 43 -6.40 -3.69 6.52
N THR A 44 -7.42 -3.37 5.72
CA THR A 44 -8.78 -3.92 5.86
C THR A 44 -8.87 -5.35 5.32
N VAL A 45 -8.33 -5.61 4.12
CA VAL A 45 -8.39 -6.95 3.49
C VAL A 45 -7.43 -7.95 4.13
N ALA A 46 -6.29 -7.47 4.63
CA ALA A 46 -5.26 -8.25 5.28
C ALA A 46 -4.97 -7.72 6.70
N PRO A 47 -5.90 -7.87 7.66
CA PRO A 47 -5.72 -7.32 9.00
C PRO A 47 -4.57 -8.03 9.72
N GLY A 48 -3.68 -7.26 10.34
CA GLY A 48 -2.58 -7.80 11.13
C GLY A 48 -1.46 -6.82 11.41
N ARG A 49 -0.34 -7.34 11.90
CA ARG A 49 0.81 -6.54 12.37
C ARG A 49 2.17 -7.17 12.04
N SER A 50 2.17 -8.10 11.09
CA SER A 50 3.37 -8.86 10.76
C SER A 50 4.20 -8.19 9.65
N VAL A 51 3.54 -7.41 8.78
CA VAL A 51 4.15 -6.63 7.69
C VAL A 51 3.78 -5.16 7.85
N GLU A 52 4.76 -4.28 7.65
CA GLU A 52 4.55 -2.84 7.58
C GLU A 52 4.76 -2.35 6.15
N VAL A 53 3.77 -1.63 5.60
CA VAL A 53 3.86 -1.02 4.27
C VAL A 53 3.97 0.48 4.42
N ARG A 54 4.96 1.09 3.77
CA ARG A 54 5.30 2.52 3.86
C ARG A 54 5.26 3.16 2.48
N VAL A 55 4.57 4.30 2.38
CA VAL A 55 4.52 5.13 1.18
C VAL A 55 4.82 6.58 1.60
N PRO A 56 6.09 6.93 1.82
CA PRO A 56 6.47 8.28 2.21
C PRO A 56 6.16 9.29 1.09
N PRO A 57 5.73 10.52 1.44
CA PRO A 57 5.48 11.04 2.79
C PRO A 57 4.05 10.79 3.30
N PHE A 58 3.23 10.02 2.59
CA PHE A 58 1.77 10.01 2.75
C PHE A 58 1.26 9.11 3.86
N GLY A 59 1.93 8.00 4.16
CA GLY A 59 1.55 7.17 5.28
C GLY A 59 2.22 5.81 5.34
N ALA A 60 1.80 5.04 6.35
CA ALA A 60 2.17 3.65 6.54
C ALA A 60 1.02 2.89 7.20
N VAL A 61 0.92 1.59 6.94
CA VAL A 61 -0.02 0.68 7.60
C VAL A 61 0.66 -0.61 8.00
N GLN A 62 0.07 -1.28 8.99
CA GLN A 62 0.42 -2.64 9.33
C GLN A 62 -0.67 -3.58 8.82
N CYS A 63 -0.24 -4.71 8.26
CA CYS A 63 -1.10 -5.70 7.64
C CYS A 63 -0.54 -7.11 7.84
N VAL A 64 -1.29 -8.09 7.33
CA VAL A 64 -1.00 -9.53 7.35
C VAL A 64 -0.97 -10.10 8.77
N ALA A 65 -1.80 -11.12 9.01
CA ALA A 65 -1.80 -11.85 10.27
C ALA A 65 -0.48 -12.61 10.46
N GLY A 66 0.03 -12.66 11.69
CA GLY A 66 1.25 -13.39 12.01
C GLY A 66 2.05 -12.73 13.12
N THR A 67 3.17 -13.37 13.45
CA THR A 67 4.11 -12.86 14.44
C THR A 67 4.88 -11.66 13.87
N THR A 68 5.00 -10.61 14.66
CA THR A 68 5.97 -9.55 14.43
C THR A 68 7.39 -10.12 14.55
N HIS A 69 8.38 -9.47 13.94
CA HIS A 69 9.77 -9.86 14.03
C HIS A 69 10.21 -10.04 15.49
N THR A 70 11.04 -11.04 15.74
CA THR A 70 11.71 -11.23 17.04
C THR A 70 13.08 -10.56 17.00
N ARG A 71 13.70 -10.37 18.17
CA ARG A 71 15.08 -9.87 18.24
C ARG A 71 15.99 -10.72 17.34
N GLY A 72 16.73 -10.08 16.43
CA GLY A 72 17.66 -10.73 15.52
C GLY A 72 17.11 -11.09 14.14
N THR A 73 15.80 -10.96 13.89
CA THR A 73 15.22 -11.10 12.54
C THR A 73 14.86 -9.72 11.96
N PRO A 74 15.21 -9.41 10.70
CA PRO A 74 14.80 -8.18 10.05
C PRO A 74 13.28 -8.00 10.08
N PRO A 75 12.76 -6.77 10.24
CA PRO A 75 11.33 -6.51 10.17
C PRO A 75 10.80 -6.78 8.76
N ASN A 76 9.57 -7.30 8.65
CA ASN A 76 8.90 -7.39 7.34
C ASN A 76 8.39 -5.99 6.97
N VAL A 77 9.09 -5.33 6.05
CA VAL A 77 8.79 -3.97 5.61
C VAL A 77 8.75 -3.94 4.10
N VAL A 78 7.74 -3.27 3.57
CA VAL A 78 7.66 -2.89 2.15
C VAL A 78 7.66 -1.37 2.12
N GLU A 79 8.55 -0.78 1.36
CA GLU A 79 8.56 0.65 1.10
C GLU A 79 8.60 0.93 -0.40
N THR A 80 7.77 1.86 -0.87
CA THR A 80 7.71 2.29 -2.26
C THR A 80 7.23 3.73 -2.36
N ASP A 81 7.32 4.33 -3.54
CA ASP A 81 6.79 5.67 -3.81
C ASP A 81 5.27 5.62 -4.09
N ALA A 82 4.67 6.81 -4.19
CA ALA A 82 3.23 6.94 -4.33
C ALA A 82 2.67 6.45 -5.66
N GLN A 83 3.41 6.62 -6.76
CA GLN A 83 2.95 6.20 -8.08
C GLN A 83 2.97 4.68 -8.17
N THR A 84 4.13 4.07 -7.89
CA THR A 84 4.26 2.61 -7.87
C THR A 84 3.21 1.97 -6.95
N TRP A 85 2.99 2.54 -5.77
CA TRP A 85 1.95 2.06 -4.85
C TRP A 85 0.56 2.06 -5.48
N LEU A 86 0.16 3.17 -6.11
CA LEU A 86 -1.17 3.30 -6.70
C LEU A 86 -1.33 2.44 -7.95
N GLU A 87 -0.32 2.32 -8.79
CA GLU A 87 -0.32 1.42 -9.94
C GLU A 87 -0.51 -0.03 -9.52
N VAL A 88 0.18 -0.48 -8.47
CA VAL A 88 0.02 -1.83 -7.91
C VAL A 88 -1.32 -2.00 -7.22
N ALA A 89 -1.75 -1.02 -6.41
CA ALA A 89 -3.04 -1.04 -5.73
C ALA A 89 -4.22 -1.10 -6.70
N THR A 90 -4.08 -0.52 -7.89
CA THR A 90 -5.13 -0.43 -8.91
C THR A 90 -5.00 -1.48 -10.01
N GLY A 91 -3.95 -2.29 -10.00
CA GLY A 91 -3.68 -3.34 -10.99
C GLY A 91 -3.08 -2.85 -12.31
N ALA A 92 -2.68 -1.58 -12.42
CA ALA A 92 -1.96 -1.06 -13.57
C ALA A 92 -0.53 -1.61 -13.68
N LEU A 93 0.08 -1.96 -12.55
CA LEU A 93 1.36 -2.65 -12.44
C LEU A 93 1.18 -3.89 -11.55
N SER A 94 1.72 -5.04 -11.95
CA SER A 94 1.71 -6.22 -11.07
C SER A 94 2.69 -6.04 -9.92
N TRP A 95 2.43 -6.70 -8.79
CA TRP A 95 3.38 -6.74 -7.67
C TRP A 95 4.75 -7.25 -8.11
N ASP A 96 4.79 -8.39 -8.81
CA ASP A 96 6.02 -8.98 -9.34
C ASP A 96 6.73 -8.04 -10.32
N GLY A 97 5.97 -7.31 -11.15
CA GLY A 97 6.53 -6.31 -12.06
C GLY A 97 7.20 -5.15 -11.31
N ALA A 98 6.57 -4.66 -10.24
CA ALA A 98 7.15 -3.61 -9.39
C ALA A 98 8.39 -4.11 -8.61
N TRP A 99 8.38 -5.38 -8.20
CA TRP A 99 9.53 -6.03 -7.57
C TRP A 99 10.70 -6.17 -8.54
N ASP A 100 10.46 -6.74 -9.72
CA ASP A 100 11.48 -6.96 -10.75
C ASP A 100 12.08 -5.65 -11.28
N ALA A 101 11.29 -4.58 -11.33
CA ALA A 101 11.75 -3.23 -11.67
C ALA A 101 12.59 -2.56 -10.57
N GLY A 102 12.65 -3.12 -9.36
CA GLY A 102 13.33 -2.52 -8.21
C GLY A 102 12.59 -1.33 -7.57
N SER A 103 11.32 -1.12 -7.93
CA SER A 103 10.48 -0.04 -7.39
C SER A 103 9.92 -0.35 -5.99
N LEU A 104 10.02 -1.62 -5.56
CA LEU A 104 9.68 -2.05 -4.20
C LEU A 104 10.95 -2.33 -3.39
N ARG A 105 11.11 -1.65 -2.26
CA ARG A 105 12.12 -2.01 -1.25
C ARG A 105 11.48 -2.93 -0.23
N VAL A 106 11.78 -4.22 -0.33
CA VAL A 106 11.23 -5.26 0.57
C VAL A 106 12.32 -5.80 1.49
N SER A 107 11.97 -5.91 2.77
CA SER A 107 12.76 -6.54 3.83
C SER A 107 11.92 -7.62 4.49
N GLY A 108 12.54 -8.73 4.88
CA GLY A 108 11.91 -9.82 5.62
C GLY A 108 11.21 -10.86 4.75
N HIS A 109 11.11 -12.09 5.25
CA HIS A 109 10.66 -13.26 4.47
C HIS A 109 9.15 -13.34 4.26
N ARG A 110 8.34 -12.54 4.95
CA ARG A 110 6.87 -12.57 4.87
C ARG A 110 6.28 -11.33 4.19
N ALA A 111 7.11 -10.53 3.53
CA ALA A 111 6.70 -9.26 2.95
C ALA A 111 6.22 -9.39 1.48
N ASP A 112 6.01 -10.60 0.99
CA ASP A 112 5.27 -10.83 -0.25
C ASP A 112 3.78 -10.58 -0.01
N LEU A 113 3.23 -9.60 -0.73
CA LEU A 113 1.84 -9.16 -0.63
C LEU A 113 1.05 -9.42 -1.92
N THR A 114 1.62 -10.15 -2.89
CA THR A 114 1.02 -10.41 -4.21
C THR A 114 -0.43 -10.85 -4.13
N ALA A 115 -0.76 -11.73 -3.17
CA ALA A 115 -2.09 -12.29 -2.98
C ALA A 115 -3.19 -11.27 -2.58
N TYR A 116 -2.82 -10.05 -2.21
CA TYR A 116 -3.76 -9.01 -1.78
C TYR A 116 -4.04 -7.94 -2.85
N PHE A 117 -3.37 -7.98 -3.99
CA PHE A 117 -3.54 -7.00 -5.07
C PHE A 117 -4.32 -7.59 -6.25
N PRO A 118 -5.10 -6.77 -6.98
CA PRO A 118 -5.35 -5.34 -6.73
C PRO A 118 -6.36 -5.10 -5.59
N LEU A 119 -6.35 -3.87 -5.06
CA LEU A 119 -7.19 -3.44 -3.92
C LEU A 119 -8.41 -2.61 -4.35
N VAL A 120 -8.29 -1.81 -5.43
CA VAL A 120 -9.28 -0.76 -5.79
C VAL A 120 -9.54 -0.59 -7.28
#